data_AF-A0A317HIR1-F1
#
_entry.id   AF-A0A317HIR1-F1
#
_cell.length_a   1.000
_cell.length_b   1.000
_cell.length_c   1.000
_cell.angle_alpha   90.00
_cell.angle_beta   90.00
_cell.angle_gamma   90.00
#
_symmetry.space_group_name_H-M   'P 1'
#
loop_
_entity.id
_entity.type
_entity.pdbx_description
1 polymer ?
#
loop_
_entity_poly.entity_id
_entity_poly.type
_entity_poly.pdbx_seq_one_letter_code
_entity_poly.pdbx_strand_id
1 'polypeptide(L)'
;MQALTEVTAPRLTAWRECSLVIIGFAILTIIFTYPLAFNLGSVGRVDNGDGQFSVWNVAWVARTLIVDPLHVLDANIFYPRRRTLAYSESNLGAGALAIPVYWTSGNQYAAHNFVLLLSFVLSATCTYYLVRYLFSDRRAG
;
A
#
# COMPACT_ATOMS: atom_id res chain seq x y z
N MET A 1 14.29 -33.92 -35.44
CA MET A 1 14.82 -32.55 -35.32
C MET A 1 13.69 -31.57 -35.64
N GLN A 2 12.80 -31.38 -34.66
CA GLN A 2 11.55 -30.58 -34.69
C GLN A 2 11.47 -29.98 -33.26
N ALA A 3 12.36 -29.04 -32.95
CA ALA A 3 12.06 -27.61 -32.94
C ALA A 3 10.93 -27.24 -31.95
N LEU A 4 11.28 -27.27 -30.66
CA LEU A 4 11.03 -26.26 -29.61
C LEU A 4 10.17 -25.01 -29.98
N THR A 5 8.87 -25.12 -30.27
CA THR A 5 8.04 -23.94 -30.62
C THR A 5 6.76 -23.71 -29.80
N GLU A 6 6.55 -24.35 -28.65
CA GLU A 6 5.21 -24.30 -28.00
C GLU A 6 5.09 -23.62 -26.61
N VAL A 7 6.10 -22.91 -26.09
CA VAL A 7 6.04 -22.45 -24.67
C VAL A 7 5.87 -20.93 -24.47
N THR A 8 5.88 -20.08 -25.51
CA THR A 8 6.07 -18.62 -25.31
C THR A 8 4.86 -17.71 -25.55
N ALA A 9 3.62 -18.20 -25.53
CA ALA A 9 2.42 -17.37 -25.78
C ALA A 9 1.41 -17.10 -24.62
N PRO A 10 1.67 -17.35 -23.30
CA PRO A 10 0.69 -17.01 -22.25
C PRO A 10 0.99 -15.73 -21.46
N ARG A 11 2.20 -15.15 -21.55
CA ARG A 11 2.59 -14.05 -20.65
C ARG A 11 1.93 -12.72 -21.02
N LEU A 12 1.96 -12.33 -22.29
CA LEU A 12 1.53 -10.99 -22.72
C LEU A 12 0.06 -10.70 -22.43
N THR A 13 -0.82 -11.69 -22.55
CA THR A 13 -2.24 -11.59 -22.19
C THR A 13 -2.44 -11.44 -20.68
N ALA A 14 -1.68 -12.19 -19.88
CA ALA A 14 -1.74 -12.10 -18.42
C ALA A 14 -1.26 -10.73 -17.89
N TRP A 15 -0.18 -10.18 -18.46
CA TRP A 15 0.30 -8.84 -18.12
C TRP A 15 -0.71 -7.75 -18.48
N ARG A 16 -1.31 -7.82 -19.68
CA ARG A 16 -2.35 -6.88 -20.11
C ARG A 16 -3.57 -6.91 -19.21
N GLU A 17 -4.03 -8.11 -18.86
CA GLU A 17 -5.16 -8.28 -17.94
C GLU A 17 -4.85 -7.69 -16.56
N CYS A 18 -3.66 -7.98 -16.01
CA CYS A 18 -3.21 -7.41 -14.73
C CYS A 18 -3.20 -5.88 -14.76
N SER A 19 -2.64 -5.28 -15.81
CA SER A 19 -2.64 -3.83 -15.96
C SER A 19 -4.05 -3.24 -16.03
N LEU A 20 -4.96 -3.86 -16.78
CA LEU A 20 -6.35 -3.39 -16.90
C LEU A 20 -7.10 -3.47 -15.57
N VAL A 21 -6.93 -4.56 -14.82
CA VAL A 21 -7.55 -4.76 -13.51
C VAL A 21 -7.04 -3.72 -12.51
N ILE A 22 -5.72 -3.52 -12.45
CA ILE A 22 -5.10 -2.52 -11.57
C ILE A 22 -5.59 -1.11 -11.93
N ILE A 23 -5.59 -0.74 -13.22
CA ILE A 23 -6.05 0.57 -13.67
C ILE A 23 -7.54 0.77 -13.35
N GLY A 24 -8.37 -0.25 -13.62
CA GLY A 24 -9.81 -0.20 -13.33
C GLY A 24 -10.08 0.03 -11.85
N PHE A 25 -9.39 -0.71 -10.97
CA PHE A 25 -9.54 -0.52 -9.52
C PHE A 25 -8.89 0.76 -9.00
N ALA A 26 -7.83 1.25 -9.63
CA ALA A 26 -7.25 2.55 -9.31
C ALA A 26 -8.25 3.69 -9.58
N ILE A 27 -8.89 3.68 -10.76
CA ILE A 27 -9.93 4.65 -11.10
C ILE A 27 -11.09 4.56 -10.11
N LEU A 28 -11.57 3.35 -9.82
CA LEU A 28 -12.65 3.13 -8.85
C LEU A 28 -12.27 3.69 -7.47
N THR A 29 -11.06 3.38 -7.01
CA THR A 29 -10.53 3.87 -5.73
C THR A 29 -10.51 5.40 -5.69
N ILE A 30 -10.05 6.06 -6.76
CA ILE A 30 -10.02 7.53 -6.86
C ILE A 30 -11.44 8.12 -6.78
N ILE A 31 -12.40 7.52 -7.49
CA ILE A 31 -13.80 7.97 -7.48
C ILE A 31 -14.40 7.85 -6.08
N PHE A 32 -14.27 6.69 -5.44
CA PHE A 32 -14.83 6.44 -4.10
C PHE A 32 -14.13 7.22 -2.99
N THR A 33 -12.87 7.61 -3.22
CA THR A 33 -12.03 8.31 -2.23
C THR A 33 -11.97 9.81 -2.55
N TYR A 34 -12.88 10.33 -3.38
CA TYR A 34 -13.04 11.77 -3.55
C TYR A 34 -13.54 12.41 -2.24
N PRO A 35 -12.96 13.53 -1.75
CA PRO A 35 -11.92 14.40 -2.35
C PRO A 35 -10.47 14.09 -1.93
N LEU A 36 -10.25 13.06 -1.09
CA LEU A 36 -8.93 12.70 -0.53
C LEU A 36 -7.90 12.39 -1.63
N ALA A 37 -8.30 11.72 -2.70
CA ALA A 37 -7.42 11.35 -3.80
C ALA A 37 -6.78 12.55 -4.53
N PHE A 38 -7.42 13.71 -4.52
CA PHE A 38 -6.93 14.94 -5.15
C PHE A 38 -6.22 15.88 -4.18
N ASN A 39 -6.37 15.66 -2.87
CA ASN A 39 -5.84 16.52 -1.81
C ASN A 39 -4.99 15.72 -0.83
N LEU A 40 -4.09 14.89 -1.36
CA LEU A 40 -3.24 13.98 -0.58
C LEU A 40 -2.43 14.68 0.51
N GLY A 41 -2.02 15.94 0.28
CA GLY A 41 -1.17 16.69 1.20
C GLY A 41 -1.91 17.58 2.22
N SER A 42 -3.22 17.76 2.08
CA SER A 42 -4.00 18.74 2.85
C SER A 42 -5.25 18.16 3.50
N VAL A 43 -5.72 17.00 3.05
CA VAL A 43 -6.90 16.32 3.59
C VAL A 43 -6.47 15.01 4.22
N GLY A 44 -6.92 14.77 5.45
CA GLY A 44 -6.76 13.51 6.17
C GLY A 44 -7.78 13.43 7.30
N ARG A 45 -8.00 12.23 7.85
CA ARG A 45 -8.82 12.03 9.06
C ARG A 45 -8.07 12.50 10.31
N VAL A 46 -7.69 13.78 10.32
CA VAL A 46 -6.95 14.42 11.41
C VAL A 46 -7.92 14.97 12.47
N ASP A 47 -9.23 14.86 12.23
CA ASP A 47 -10.33 15.21 13.11
C ASP A 47 -10.43 14.31 14.34
N ASN A 48 -9.78 13.14 14.32
CA ASN A 48 -9.68 12.24 15.47
C ASN A 48 -8.21 11.96 15.85
N GLY A 49 -7.98 11.62 17.13
CA GLY A 49 -6.64 11.29 17.63
C GLY A 49 -6.05 10.02 16.98
N ASP A 50 -6.91 9.12 16.54
CA ASP A 50 -6.54 7.86 15.88
C ASP A 50 -5.92 8.09 14.49
N GLY A 51 -6.51 8.96 13.66
CA GLY A 51 -5.96 9.27 12.35
C GLY A 51 -4.72 10.15 12.41
N GLN A 52 -4.63 11.05 13.41
CA GLN A 52 -3.36 11.74 13.72
C GLN A 52 -2.25 10.73 14.06
N PHE A 53 -2.56 9.73 14.89
CA PHE A 53 -1.63 8.67 15.25
C PHE A 53 -1.20 7.84 14.04
N SER A 54 -2.14 7.46 13.16
CA SER A 54 -1.84 6.68 11.97
C SER A 54 -0.94 7.43 10.96
N VAL A 55 -1.16 8.73 10.76
CA VAL A 55 -0.30 9.58 9.92
C VAL A 55 1.11 9.67 10.51
N TRP A 56 1.21 9.95 11.81
CA TRP A 56 2.51 10.02 12.51
C TRP A 56 3.26 8.69 12.42
N ASN A 57 2.57 7.57 12.60
CA ASN A 57 3.17 6.24 12.60
C ASN A 57 3.78 5.89 11.22
N VAL A 58 3.00 6.06 10.15
CA VAL A 58 3.48 5.83 8.78
C VAL A 58 4.67 6.75 8.44
N ALA A 59 4.60 8.02 8.83
CA ALA A 59 5.69 8.97 8.61
C ALA A 59 6.95 8.63 9.44
N TRP A 60 6.78 8.19 10.69
CA TRP A 60 7.87 7.75 11.55
C TRP A 60 8.62 6.57 10.92
N VAL A 61 7.89 5.55 10.48
CA VAL A 61 8.50 4.38 9.83
C VAL A 61 9.16 4.78 8.52
N ALA A 62 8.49 5.54 7.65
CA ALA A 62 9.04 5.97 6.35
C ALA A 62 10.34 6.76 6.48
N ARG A 63 10.45 7.61 7.51
CA ARG A 63 11.67 8.35 7.84
C ARG A 63 12.73 7.42 8.45
N THR A 64 12.37 6.71 9.50
CA THR A 64 13.33 6.00 10.37
C THR A 64 13.88 4.77 9.68
N LEU A 65 13.13 4.12 8.78
CA LEU A 65 13.62 2.98 8.02
C LEU A 65 14.80 3.34 7.09
N ILE A 66 14.92 4.61 6.67
CA ILE A 66 16.06 5.10 5.88
C ILE A 66 17.15 5.68 6.76
N VAL A 67 16.78 6.52 7.73
CA VAL A 67 17.77 7.26 8.54
C VAL A 67 18.42 6.35 9.60
N ASP A 68 17.65 5.46 10.21
CA ASP A 68 18.09 4.62 11.32
C ASP A 68 17.27 3.31 11.42
N PRO A 69 17.51 2.33 10.52
CA PRO A 69 16.71 1.12 10.43
C PRO A 69 16.75 0.25 11.70
N LEU A 70 17.80 0.38 12.52
CA LEU A 70 17.97 -0.40 13.76
C LEU A 70 17.06 0.10 14.90
N HIS A 71 16.65 1.37 14.86
CA HIS A 71 15.85 2.01 15.91
C HIS A 71 14.43 2.36 15.44
N VAL A 72 13.94 1.75 14.35
CA VAL A 72 12.56 1.95 13.85
C VAL A 72 11.51 1.67 14.93
N LEU A 73 11.77 0.68 15.80
CA LEU A 73 10.88 0.31 16.89
C LEU A 73 10.93 1.27 18.08
N ASP A 74 11.94 2.14 18.18
CA ASP A 74 12.14 3.09 19.28
C ASP A 74 11.39 4.41 19.01
N ALA A 75 10.08 4.30 18.82
CA ALA A 75 9.21 5.46 18.63
C ALA A 75 9.16 6.40 19.85
N ASN A 76 8.72 7.64 19.63
CA ASN A 76 8.63 8.65 20.69
C ASN A 76 7.30 8.67 21.45
N ILE A 77 6.40 7.69 21.27
CA ILE A 77 5.04 7.73 21.82
C ILE A 77 4.93 7.51 23.34
N PHE A 78 5.92 6.87 23.98
CA PHE A 78 5.94 6.67 25.45
C PHE A 78 7.31 6.98 26.05
N TYR A 79 7.92 8.10 25.65
CA TYR A 79 9.21 8.52 26.19
C TYR A 79 9.19 8.51 27.74
N PRO A 80 10.18 7.92 28.43
CA PRO A 80 11.49 7.46 27.95
C PRO A 80 11.59 5.95 27.62
N ARG A 81 10.46 5.26 27.45
CA ARG A 81 10.45 3.81 27.21
C ARG A 81 10.96 3.50 25.79
N ARG A 82 11.78 2.46 25.64
CA ARG A 82 12.30 1.97 24.34
C ARG A 82 11.37 0.91 23.75
N ARG A 83 11.48 0.68 22.44
CA ARG A 83 10.71 -0.28 21.62
C ARG A 83 9.20 -0.04 21.66
N THR A 84 8.79 1.22 21.79
CA THR A 84 7.37 1.58 21.94
C THR A 84 6.53 1.28 20.72
N LEU A 85 7.14 1.22 19.52
CA LEU A 85 6.43 0.82 18.30
C LEU A 85 6.07 -0.67 18.30
N ALA A 86 6.77 -1.51 19.08
CA ALA A 86 6.45 -2.93 19.23
C ALA A 86 5.29 -3.17 20.20
N TYR A 87 5.05 -2.23 21.13
CA TYR A 87 3.86 -2.22 21.98
C TYR A 87 2.64 -1.59 21.28
N SER A 88 2.81 -1.10 20.05
CA SER A 88 1.79 -0.40 19.28
C SER A 88 1.69 -0.98 17.87
N GLU A 89 0.87 -0.37 17.02
CA GLU A 89 0.77 -0.76 15.61
C GLU A 89 2.10 -0.44 14.92
N SER A 90 2.88 -1.44 14.54
CA SER A 90 4.20 -1.16 13.97
C SER A 90 4.17 -0.66 12.52
N ASN A 91 3.08 -0.92 11.78
CA ASN A 91 2.83 -0.45 10.41
C ASN A 91 4.05 -0.44 9.46
N LEU A 92 4.94 -1.43 9.62
CA LEU A 92 6.24 -1.46 8.93
C LEU A 92 6.08 -1.54 7.41
N GLY A 93 5.15 -2.37 6.94
CA GLY A 93 4.85 -2.50 5.52
C GLY A 93 4.27 -1.20 4.93
N ALA A 94 3.34 -0.56 5.64
CA ALA A 94 2.77 0.71 5.22
C ALA A 94 3.84 1.82 5.16
N GLY A 95 4.67 1.95 6.20
CA GLY A 95 5.76 2.91 6.23
C GLY A 95 6.83 2.66 5.15
N ALA A 96 7.15 1.40 4.86
CA ALA A 96 8.08 1.05 3.77
C ALA A 96 7.53 1.46 2.39
N LEU A 97 6.24 1.24 2.14
CA LEU A 97 5.59 1.66 0.89
C LEU A 97 5.43 3.20 0.80
N ALA A 98 5.38 3.88 1.95
CA ALA A 98 5.32 5.35 2.02
C ALA A 98 6.66 6.05 1.76
N ILE A 99 7.80 5.36 1.89
CA ILE A 99 9.16 5.91 1.67
C ILE A 99 9.27 6.83 0.45
N PRO A 100 8.95 6.39 -0.79
CA PRO A 100 9.20 7.20 -1.98
C PRO A 100 8.40 8.50 -1.96
N VAL A 101 7.17 8.47 -1.46
CA VAL A 101 6.32 9.66 -1.36
C VAL A 101 6.76 10.57 -0.23
N TYR A 102 7.16 10.00 0.92
CA TYR A 102 7.64 10.77 2.05
C TYR A 102 8.90 11.57 1.70
N TRP A 103 9.86 10.93 1.03
CA TRP A 103 11.13 11.57 0.67
C TRP A 103 11.04 12.53 -0.53
N THR A 104 10.07 12.34 -1.44
CA THR A 104 9.87 13.27 -2.57
C THR A 104 9.00 14.47 -2.21
N SER A 105 7.94 14.27 -1.42
CA SER A 105 6.98 15.32 -1.08
C SER A 105 7.32 16.06 0.23
N GLY A 106 8.07 15.42 1.15
CA GLY A 106 8.28 15.91 2.51
C GLY A 106 6.99 15.99 3.35
N ASN A 107 5.86 15.49 2.84
CA ASN A 107 4.56 15.63 3.47
C ASN A 107 4.07 14.28 4.03
N GLN A 108 3.90 14.24 5.36
CA GLN A 108 3.40 13.08 6.09
C GLN A 108 1.97 12.67 5.66
N TYR A 109 1.11 13.63 5.34
CA TYR A 109 -0.25 13.36 4.88
C TYR A 109 -0.24 12.71 3.50
N ALA A 110 0.60 13.22 2.60
CA ALA A 110 0.72 12.67 1.25
C ALA A 110 1.25 11.23 1.29
N ALA A 111 2.24 10.97 2.14
CA ALA A 111 2.81 9.64 2.33
C ALA A 111 1.77 8.64 2.88
N HIS A 112 1.01 9.03 3.90
CA HIS A 112 -0.04 8.19 4.47
C HIS A 112 -1.19 7.94 3.48
N ASN A 113 -1.73 8.99 2.86
CA ASN A 113 -2.84 8.88 1.91
C ASN A 113 -2.46 8.08 0.66
N PHE A 114 -1.21 8.17 0.20
CA PHE A 114 -0.73 7.32 -0.89
C PHE A 114 -0.82 5.83 -0.55
N VAL A 115 -0.36 5.45 0.64
CA VAL A 115 -0.41 4.05 1.09
C VAL A 115 -1.85 3.59 1.31
N LEU A 116 -2.73 4.48 1.78
CA LEU A 116 -4.16 4.20 1.90
C LEU A 116 -4.77 3.84 0.53
N LEU A 117 -4.55 4.67 -0.48
CA LEU A 117 -5.06 4.42 -1.84
C LEU A 117 -4.45 3.14 -2.43
N LEU A 118 -3.14 2.94 -2.26
CA LEU A 118 -2.44 1.74 -2.72
C LEU A 118 -3.04 0.48 -2.09
N SER A 119 -3.39 0.53 -0.80
CA SER A 119 -4.01 -0.58 -0.07
C SER A 119 -5.37 -0.96 -0.65
N PHE A 120 -6.20 0.01 -1.02
CA PHE A 120 -7.48 -0.25 -1.70
C PHE A 120 -7.28 -0.93 -3.06
N VAL A 121 -6.36 -0.42 -3.88
CA VAL A 121 -6.08 -0.99 -5.21
C VAL A 121 -5.54 -2.41 -5.10
N LEU A 122 -4.58 -2.65 -4.19
CA LEU A 122 -4.01 -3.97 -3.96
C LEU A 122 -5.07 -4.95 -3.43
N SER A 123 -5.88 -4.54 -2.46
CA SER A 123 -6.94 -5.39 -1.89
C SER A 123 -7.98 -5.80 -2.94
N ALA A 124 -8.44 -4.85 -3.76
CA ALA A 124 -9.38 -5.12 -4.83
C ALA A 124 -8.78 -6.05 -5.91
N THR A 125 -7.52 -5.81 -6.29
CA THR A 125 -6.80 -6.64 -7.27
C THR A 125 -6.57 -8.06 -6.74
N CYS A 126 -6.12 -8.22 -5.50
CA CYS A 126 -5.96 -9.53 -4.86
C CYS A 126 -7.30 -10.28 -4.76
N THR A 127 -8.37 -9.58 -4.42
CA THR A 127 -9.72 -10.17 -4.35
C THR A 127 -10.18 -10.64 -5.72
N TYR A 128 -9.95 -9.86 -6.78
CA TYR A 128 -10.26 -10.27 -8.15
C TYR A 128 -9.55 -11.57 -8.55
N TYR A 129 -8.25 -11.67 -8.27
CA TYR A 129 -7.48 -12.88 -8.57
C TYR A 129 -7.89 -14.07 -7.71
N LEU A 130 -8.23 -13.83 -6.44
CA LEU A 130 -8.75 -14.87 -5.55
C LEU A 130 -10.08 -15.44 -6.06
N VAL A 131 -11.02 -14.57 -6.45
CA VAL A 131 -12.29 -14.99 -7.05
C VAL A 131 -12.05 -15.76 -8.34
N ARG A 132 -11.18 -15.26 -9.22
CA ARG A 132 -10.85 -15.97 -10.46
C ARG A 132 -10.26 -17.35 -10.20
N TYR A 133 -9.37 -17.48 -9.22
CA TYR A 133 -8.78 -18.75 -8.82
C TYR A 133 -9.86 -19.74 -8.33
N LEU A 134 -10.70 -19.32 -7.40
CA LEU A 134 -11.76 -20.16 -6.83
C LEU A 134 -12.81 -20.59 -7.86
N PHE A 135 -13.22 -19.70 -8.77
CA PHE A 135 -14.24 -20.00 -9.78
C PHE A 135 -13.69 -20.70 -11.02
N SER A 136 -12.38 -20.62 -11.29
CA SER A 136 -11.75 -21.44 -12.33
C SER A 136 -11.66 -22.90 -11.91
N ASP A 137 -11.39 -23.16 -10.62
CA ASP A 137 -11.30 -24.53 -10.07
C ASP A 137 -12.69 -25.19 -9.97
N ARG A 138 -13.72 -24.41 -9.60
CA ARG A 138 -15.10 -24.90 -9.46
C ARG A 138 -15.82 -25.21 -10.78
N ARG A 139 -15.26 -24.82 -11.93
CA ARG A 139 -15.77 -25.21 -13.26
C ARG A 139 -15.16 -26.52 -13.77
N ALA A 140 -14.17 -27.07 -13.06
CA ALA A 140 -13.47 -28.30 -13.43
C ALA A 140 -13.91 -29.56 -12.64
N GLY A 141 -14.90 -29.43 -11.72
CA GLY A 141 -15.54 -30.55 -11.02
C GLY A 141 -17.05 -30.50 -11.21
#